data_AF-A0A3A0D645-F1
#
_entry.id   AF-A0A3A0D645-F1
#
_cell.length_a   1.000
_cell.length_b   1.000
_cell.length_c   1.000
_cell.angle_alpha   90.00
_cell.angle_beta   90.00
_cell.angle_gamma   90.00
#
_symmetry.space_group_name_H-M   'P 1'
#
loop_
_entity.id
_entity.type
_entity.pdbx_description
1 polymer ?
#
loop_
_entity_poly.entity_id
_entity_poly.type
_entity_poly.pdbx_seq_one_letter_code
_entity_poly.pdbx_strand_id
1 'polypeptide(L)'
;MFGGENHPAKKISLEGAVTANLYKVVAARAGYCCEYCHAPEALFNHRSPVDHIMPRVFGGSDDLDNLALACHACNSHKYQKQMAFDPRRKKSSRLFNPRRDKWHTHFTWNHSKTRIIGRTAVGRATVGALNLNSERQIEARILWQLLKKSRTGR
;
A
#
# COMPACT_ATOMS: atom_id res chain seq x y z
N MET A 1 -20.99 -7.53 49.01
CA MET A 1 -19.97 -6.47 48.89
C MET A 1 -19.17 -6.75 47.63
N PHE A 2 -19.57 -6.21 46.49
CA PHE A 2 -18.81 -6.35 45.24
C PHE A 2 -18.06 -5.05 45.01
N GLY A 3 -16.78 -5.04 45.34
CA GLY A 3 -15.88 -3.91 45.10
C GLY A 3 -15.64 -3.77 43.60
N GLY A 4 -16.19 -2.72 43.01
CA GLY A 4 -15.89 -2.32 41.65
C GLY A 4 -14.50 -1.69 41.58
N GLU A 5 -13.52 -2.45 41.09
CA GLU A 5 -12.23 -1.89 40.72
C GLU A 5 -12.37 -1.14 39.41
N ASN A 6 -12.51 0.19 39.52
CA ASN A 6 -12.35 1.14 38.44
C ASN A 6 -10.96 0.97 37.80
N HIS A 7 -10.88 0.16 36.75
CA HIS A 7 -9.74 0.14 35.86
C HIS A 7 -9.73 1.48 35.10
N PRO A 8 -8.67 2.29 35.22
CA PRO A 8 -8.58 3.53 34.45
C PRO A 8 -8.54 3.16 32.97
N ALA A 9 -9.50 3.69 32.20
CA ALA A 9 -9.47 3.62 30.75
C ALA A 9 -8.10 4.15 30.28
N LYS A 10 -7.30 3.26 29.66
CA LYS A 10 -6.02 3.63 29.04
C LYS A 10 -6.28 4.79 28.09
N LYS A 11 -5.78 5.98 28.41
CA LYS A 11 -5.71 7.11 27.47
C LYS A 11 -4.91 6.63 26.26
N ILE A 12 -5.59 6.43 25.13
CA ILE A 12 -4.93 6.26 23.84
C ILE A 12 -4.38 7.64 23.47
N SER A 13 -3.08 7.83 23.60
CA SER A 13 -2.38 9.01 23.09
C SER A 13 -2.59 9.08 21.58
N LEU A 14 -3.26 10.15 21.11
CA LEU A 14 -3.56 10.41 19.71
C LEU A 14 -2.34 10.87 18.89
N GLU A 15 -1.17 10.97 19.50
CA GLU A 15 0.09 11.30 18.85
C GLU A 15 0.50 10.18 17.90
N GLY A 16 0.19 10.34 16.61
CA GLY A 16 0.60 9.43 15.54
C GLY A 16 -0.54 8.93 14.65
N ALA A 17 -1.79 9.15 15.02
CA ALA A 17 -2.94 8.78 14.19
C ALA A 17 -3.13 9.79 13.04
N VAL A 18 -3.11 9.29 11.80
CA VAL A 18 -3.47 10.09 10.62
C VAL A 18 -4.90 10.58 10.77
N THR A 19 -5.12 11.89 10.72
CA THR A 19 -6.45 12.47 10.91
C THR A 19 -7.41 12.04 9.79
N ALA A 20 -8.70 11.99 10.09
CA ALA A 20 -9.73 11.66 9.10
C ALA A 20 -9.72 12.62 7.88
N ASN A 21 -9.31 13.87 8.09
CA ASN A 21 -9.17 14.86 7.02
C ASN A 21 -7.97 14.53 6.11
N LEU A 22 -6.82 14.19 6.70
CA LEU A 22 -5.62 13.83 5.97
C LEU A 22 -5.82 12.58 5.11
N TYR A 23 -6.51 11.57 5.67
CA TYR A 23 -6.90 10.39 4.90
C TYR A 23 -7.73 10.73 3.65
N LYS A 24 -8.75 11.60 3.76
CA LYS A 24 -9.60 11.96 2.62
C LYS A 24 -8.77 12.57 1.48
N VAL A 25 -7.83 13.45 1.81
CA VAL A 25 -6.95 14.08 0.81
C VAL A 25 -6.06 13.04 0.12
N VAL A 26 -5.41 12.17 0.91
CA VAL A 26 -4.53 11.12 0.38
C VAL A 26 -5.31 10.12 -0.49
N ALA A 27 -6.49 9.69 -0.03
CA ALA A 27 -7.32 8.72 -0.73
C ALA A 27 -7.90 9.28 -2.04
N ALA A 28 -8.39 10.52 -2.03
CA ALA A 28 -8.90 11.18 -3.22
C ALA A 28 -7.80 11.37 -4.28
N ARG A 29 -6.60 11.81 -3.89
CA ARG A 29 -5.43 11.91 -4.78
C ARG A 29 -5.07 10.56 -5.41
N ALA A 30 -5.18 9.47 -4.65
CA ALA A 30 -4.89 8.13 -5.12
C ALA A 30 -6.04 7.49 -5.93
N GLY A 31 -7.15 8.21 -6.17
CA GLY A 31 -8.33 7.65 -6.82
C GLY A 31 -8.92 6.46 -6.07
N TYR A 32 -8.80 6.46 -4.74
CA TYR A 32 -9.18 5.34 -3.86
C TYR A 32 -8.55 4.00 -4.29
N CYS A 33 -7.32 4.03 -4.81
CA CYS A 33 -6.56 2.85 -5.19
C CYS A 33 -5.23 2.82 -4.46
N CYS A 34 -4.78 1.62 -4.05
CA CYS A 34 -3.45 1.44 -3.50
C CYS A 34 -2.40 1.94 -4.49
N GLU A 35 -1.52 2.85 -4.07
CA GLU A 35 -0.56 3.51 -4.96
C GLU A 35 0.63 2.61 -5.35
N TYR A 36 0.76 1.46 -4.68
CA TYR A 36 1.76 0.42 -5.02
C TYR A 36 1.21 -0.60 -6.02
N CYS A 37 0.04 -1.16 -5.74
CA CYS A 37 -0.49 -2.31 -6.47
C CYS A 37 -1.76 -2.03 -7.28
N HIS A 38 -2.28 -0.80 -7.21
CA HIS A 38 -3.52 -0.33 -7.84
C HIS A 38 -4.78 -1.14 -7.49
N ALA A 39 -4.77 -1.90 -6.40
CA ALA A 39 -5.99 -2.50 -5.87
C ALA A 39 -6.94 -1.38 -5.41
N PRO A 40 -8.18 -1.31 -5.92
CA PRO A 40 -9.17 -0.36 -5.43
C PRO A 40 -9.52 -0.66 -3.98
N GLU A 41 -9.69 0.38 -3.19
CA GLU A 41 -10.15 0.27 -1.80
C GLU A 41 -11.50 -0.43 -1.71
N ALA A 42 -12.38 -0.23 -2.70
CA ALA A 42 -13.70 -0.86 -2.80
C ALA A 42 -13.68 -2.40 -2.88
N LEU A 43 -12.51 -3.03 -3.08
CA LEU A 43 -12.37 -4.48 -2.97
C LEU A 43 -12.25 -4.98 -1.53
N PHE A 44 -12.07 -4.07 -0.57
CA PHE A 44 -11.90 -4.38 0.84
C PHE A 44 -13.10 -3.87 1.64
N ASN A 45 -13.39 -4.51 2.77
CA ASN A 45 -14.44 -4.08 3.71
C ASN A 45 -13.93 -3.05 4.73
N HIS A 46 -12.76 -2.45 4.49
CA HIS A 46 -12.10 -1.50 5.36
C HIS A 46 -11.38 -0.44 4.53
N ARG A 47 -11.08 0.70 5.15
CA ARG A 47 -10.24 1.74 4.55
C ARG A 47 -8.82 1.23 4.33
N SER A 48 -8.16 1.72 3.30
CA SER A 48 -6.74 1.51 3.08
C SER A 48 -5.94 2.36 4.07
N PRO A 49 -4.88 1.83 4.71
CA PRO A 49 -3.99 2.64 5.52
C PRO A 49 -3.30 3.72 4.69
N VAL A 50 -2.94 4.79 5.39
CA VAL A 50 -2.04 5.82 4.87
C VAL A 50 -0.63 5.43 5.30
N ASP A 51 0.18 5.05 4.33
CA ASP A 51 1.58 4.67 4.50
C ASP A 51 2.49 5.89 4.49
N HIS A 52 3.47 5.90 5.38
CA HIS A 52 4.57 6.85 5.37
C HIS A 52 5.67 6.31 4.47
N ILE A 53 5.89 6.97 3.33
CA ILE A 53 6.87 6.56 2.33
C ILE A 53 8.25 6.47 2.98
N MET A 54 8.70 7.53 3.65
CA MET A 54 9.74 7.50 4.66
C MET A 54 9.09 7.20 6.02
N PRO A 55 9.40 6.07 6.67
CA PRO A 55 8.79 5.67 7.93
C PRO A 55 9.03 6.69 9.04
N ARG A 56 8.06 6.86 9.94
CA ARG A 56 8.18 7.73 11.12
C ARG A 56 9.40 7.41 11.99
N VAL A 57 9.71 6.12 12.16
CA VAL A 57 10.88 5.65 12.93
C VAL A 57 12.22 6.14 12.35
N PHE A 58 12.21 6.59 11.09
CA PHE A 58 13.36 7.20 10.44
C PHE A 58 13.18 8.71 10.22
N GLY A 59 12.22 9.35 10.90
CA GLY A 59 11.97 10.79 10.81
C GLY A 59 10.98 11.22 9.73
N GLY A 60 10.17 10.30 9.18
CA GLY A 60 9.13 10.65 8.21
C GLY A 60 8.01 11.52 8.79
N SER A 61 7.67 12.59 8.07
CA SER A 61 6.60 13.54 8.44
C SER A 61 5.21 13.08 8.02
N ASP A 62 4.18 13.77 8.53
CA ASP A 62 2.78 13.64 8.09
C ASP A 62 2.43 14.51 6.88
N ASP A 63 3.44 15.09 6.22
CA ASP A 63 3.21 15.93 5.05
C ASP A 63 2.72 15.10 3.89
N LEU A 64 1.85 15.68 3.05
CA LEU A 64 1.24 14.99 1.91
C LEU A 64 2.26 14.35 0.95
N ASP A 65 3.46 14.91 0.87
CA ASP A 65 4.59 14.45 0.05
C ASP A 65 5.34 13.25 0.65
N ASN A 66 5.03 12.88 1.89
CA ASN A 66 5.51 11.64 2.51
C ASN A 66 4.41 10.58 2.66
N LEU A 67 3.16 10.89 2.32
CA LEU A 67 2.04 9.98 2.53
C LEU A 67 1.59 9.30 1.24
N ALA A 68 1.27 8.02 1.30
CA ALA A 68 0.68 7.26 0.21
C ALA A 68 -0.53 6.42 0.67
N LEU A 69 -1.54 6.27 -0.18
CA LEU A 69 -2.61 5.30 0.08
C LEU A 69 -2.09 3.89 -0.23
N ALA A 70 -2.14 2.98 0.74
CA ALA A 70 -1.65 1.62 0.57
C ALA A 70 -2.72 0.63 1.03
N CYS A 71 -2.94 -0.46 0.30
CA CYS A 71 -3.75 -1.56 0.86
C CYS A 71 -3.00 -2.19 2.04
N HIS A 72 -3.73 -2.83 2.96
CA HIS A 72 -3.14 -3.44 4.15
C HIS A 72 -1.97 -4.38 3.83
N ALA A 73 -2.09 -5.22 2.80
CA ALA A 73 -1.02 -6.13 2.40
C ALA A 73 0.25 -5.38 1.97
N CYS A 74 0.13 -4.34 1.13
CA CYS A 74 1.31 -3.56 0.70
C CYS A 74 1.92 -2.79 1.87
N ASN A 75 1.08 -2.17 2.71
CA ASN A 75 1.52 -1.42 3.88
C ASN A 75 2.27 -2.32 4.87
N SER A 76 1.71 -3.48 5.23
CA SER A 76 2.33 -4.42 6.17
C SER A 76 3.61 -5.05 5.62
N HIS A 77 3.67 -5.36 4.32
CA HIS A 77 4.90 -5.88 3.73
C HIS A 77 5.98 -4.81 3.58
N LYS A 78 5.63 -3.57 3.22
CA LYS A 78 6.59 -2.46 3.22
C LYS A 78 7.07 -2.20 4.63
N TYR A 79 6.16 -2.00 5.59
CA TYR A 79 6.47 -1.63 6.97
C TYR A 79 7.50 -0.48 6.97
N GLN A 80 8.66 -0.69 7.57
CA GLN A 80 9.76 0.28 7.60
C GLN A 80 10.78 0.14 6.45
N LYS A 81 10.59 -0.78 5.50
CA LYS A 81 11.56 -1.01 4.42
C LYS A 81 11.64 0.21 3.50
N GLN A 82 12.86 0.63 3.18
CA GLN A 82 13.16 1.69 2.20
C GLN A 82 13.96 1.17 1.00
N MET A 83 14.63 0.05 1.20
CA MET A 83 15.48 -0.61 0.22
C MET A 83 15.11 -2.09 0.20
N ALA A 84 15.30 -2.73 -0.95
CA ALA A 84 15.22 -4.18 -1.07
C ALA A 84 16.11 -4.70 -2.20
N PHE A 85 16.35 -6.00 -2.19
CA PHE A 85 17.18 -6.67 -3.16
C PHE A 85 16.52 -6.71 -4.55
N ASP A 86 17.23 -6.25 -5.59
CA ASP A 86 16.86 -6.51 -6.99
C ASP A 86 17.46 -7.85 -7.42
N PRO A 87 16.62 -8.89 -7.64
CA PRO A 87 17.09 -10.24 -7.97
C PRO A 87 17.82 -10.32 -9.31
N ARG A 88 17.59 -9.38 -10.23
CA ARG A 88 18.23 -9.36 -11.56
C ARG A 88 19.61 -8.73 -11.53
N ARG A 89 19.77 -7.60 -10.82
CA ARG A 89 21.07 -6.92 -10.70
C ARG A 89 21.93 -7.38 -9.52
N LYS A 90 21.38 -8.23 -8.66
CA LYS A 90 22.05 -8.76 -7.46
C LYS A 90 22.56 -7.66 -6.52
N LYS A 91 21.84 -6.54 -6.46
CA LYS A 91 22.16 -5.38 -5.63
C LYS A 91 20.91 -4.81 -4.99
N SER A 92 21.08 -4.11 -3.87
CA SER A 92 19.98 -3.40 -3.23
C SER A 92 19.55 -2.20 -4.07
N SER A 93 18.25 -1.92 -4.10
CA SER A 93 17.65 -0.77 -4.76
C SER A 93 16.58 -0.18 -3.84
N ARG A 94 16.35 1.13 -3.95
CA ARG A 94 15.26 1.78 -3.21
C ARG A 94 13.91 1.22 -3.66
N LEU A 95 12.94 1.26 -2.75
CA LEU A 95 11.56 0.96 -3.10
C LEU A 95 10.94 2.11 -3.92
N PHE A 96 9.84 1.79 -4.58
CA PHE A 96 9.04 2.73 -5.35
C PHE A 96 8.47 3.81 -4.44
N ASN A 97 8.57 5.07 -4.89
CA ASN A 97 8.04 6.23 -4.19
C ASN A 97 6.91 6.85 -5.05
N PRO A 98 5.63 6.70 -4.67
CA PRO A 98 4.48 7.23 -5.43
C PRO A 98 4.44 8.76 -5.61
N ARG A 99 5.28 9.50 -4.88
CA ARG A 99 5.38 10.97 -4.98
C ARG A 99 6.47 11.41 -5.94
N ARG A 100 7.47 10.55 -6.21
CA ARG A 100 8.63 10.86 -7.07
C ARG A 100 8.69 10.04 -8.35
N ASP A 101 8.09 8.86 -8.36
CA ASP A 101 8.20 7.88 -9.44
C ASP A 101 6.90 7.74 -10.21
N LYS A 102 7.00 7.61 -11.54
CA LYS A 102 5.86 7.25 -12.39
C LYS A 102 5.66 5.74 -12.40
N TRP A 103 4.49 5.25 -11.99
CA TRP A 103 4.23 3.80 -11.87
C TRP A 103 4.57 3.01 -13.14
N HIS A 104 4.13 3.48 -14.31
CA HIS A 104 4.36 2.82 -15.61
C HIS A 104 5.84 2.76 -16.06
N THR A 105 6.70 3.59 -15.47
CA THR A 105 8.15 3.52 -15.68
C THR A 105 8.74 2.29 -14.97
N HIS A 106 8.27 2.01 -13.75
CA HIS A 106 8.82 0.96 -12.91
C HIS A 106 8.09 -0.38 -13.04
N PHE A 107 6.82 -0.35 -13.42
CA PHE A 107 5.97 -1.51 -13.46
C PHE A 107 5.20 -1.61 -14.78
N THR A 108 4.78 -2.83 -15.09
CA THR A 108 3.72 -3.10 -16.05
C THR A 108 2.87 -4.25 -15.53
N TRP A 109 1.66 -4.38 -16.06
CA TRP A 109 0.84 -5.55 -15.85
C TRP A 109 1.20 -6.63 -16.86
N ASN A 110 1.10 -7.90 -16.47
CA ASN A 110 1.07 -8.99 -17.45
C ASN A 110 -0.19 -8.89 -18.35
N HIS A 111 -0.26 -9.72 -19.39
CA HIS A 111 -1.37 -9.69 -20.35
C HIS A 111 -2.74 -9.83 -19.67
N SER A 112 -2.89 -10.77 -18.73
CA SER A 112 -4.14 -11.02 -18.01
C SER A 112 -4.46 -10.02 -16.88
N LYS A 113 -3.59 -9.02 -16.64
CA LYS A 113 -3.73 -8.00 -15.57
C LYS A 113 -3.84 -8.60 -14.15
N THR A 114 -3.21 -9.74 -13.90
CA THR A 114 -3.19 -10.41 -12.60
C THR A 114 -1.84 -10.30 -11.89
N ARG A 115 -0.76 -10.05 -12.64
CA ARG A 115 0.60 -9.91 -12.10
C ARG A 115 1.21 -8.55 -12.43
N ILE A 116 1.95 -8.00 -11.48
CA ILE A 116 2.75 -6.78 -11.63
C ILE A 116 4.21 -7.18 -11.92
N ILE A 117 4.74 -6.72 -13.04
CA ILE A 117 6.09 -7.01 -13.50
C ILE A 117 6.97 -5.77 -13.26
N GLY A 118 8.06 -5.94 -12.50
CA GLY A 118 9.05 -4.89 -12.29
C GLY A 118 9.98 -4.71 -13.50
N ARG A 119 9.92 -3.55 -14.16
CA ARG A 119 10.72 -3.20 -15.35
C ARG A 119 12.11 -2.68 -14.99
N THR A 120 12.22 -1.98 -13.86
CA THR A 120 13.47 -1.37 -13.37
C THR A 120 13.97 -2.06 -12.10
N ALA A 121 15.16 -1.70 -11.62
CA ALA A 121 15.67 -2.22 -10.34
C ALA A 121 14.74 -1.86 -9.17
N VAL A 122 14.29 -0.61 -9.11
CA VAL A 122 13.27 -0.14 -8.14
C VAL A 122 12.00 -0.97 -8.24
N GLY A 123 11.50 -1.21 -9.47
CA GLY A 123 10.28 -2.00 -9.67
C GLY A 123 10.42 -3.44 -9.21
N ARG A 124 11.51 -4.14 -9.55
CA ARG A 124 11.74 -5.53 -9.14
C ARG A 124 11.96 -5.65 -7.63
N ALA A 125 12.75 -4.76 -7.04
CA ALA A 125 12.94 -4.69 -5.60
C ALA A 125 11.60 -4.48 -4.88
N THR A 126 10.75 -3.57 -5.38
CA THR A 126 9.42 -3.31 -4.81
C THR A 126 8.47 -4.51 -4.95
N VAL A 127 8.42 -5.16 -6.11
CA VAL A 127 7.60 -6.36 -6.31
C VAL A 127 7.92 -7.45 -5.28
N GLY A 128 9.21 -7.70 -5.05
CA GLY A 128 9.66 -8.66 -4.05
C GLY A 128 9.36 -8.21 -2.61
N ALA A 129 9.75 -6.98 -2.26
CA ALA A 129 9.63 -6.45 -0.90
C ALA A 129 8.18 -6.36 -0.41
N LEU A 130 7.27 -5.93 -1.29
CA LEU A 130 5.85 -5.77 -0.98
C LEU A 130 5.04 -7.05 -1.29
N ASN A 131 5.70 -8.11 -1.75
CA ASN A 131 5.07 -9.36 -2.15
C ASN A 131 3.87 -9.15 -3.10
N LEU A 132 4.07 -8.28 -4.10
CA LEU A 132 2.98 -7.76 -4.94
C LEU A 132 2.27 -8.84 -5.80
N ASN A 133 2.87 -10.03 -5.91
CA ASN A 133 2.38 -11.16 -6.67
C ASN A 133 2.26 -12.42 -5.81
N SER A 134 1.97 -12.30 -4.51
CA SER A 134 1.56 -13.45 -3.71
C SER A 134 0.34 -14.13 -4.33
N GLU A 135 0.15 -15.42 -4.06
CA GLU A 135 -0.99 -16.19 -4.57
C GLU A 135 -2.32 -15.49 -4.26
N ARG A 136 -2.52 -15.07 -3.01
CA ARG A 136 -3.72 -14.32 -2.59
C ARG A 136 -3.91 -13.01 -3.36
N GLN A 137 -2.84 -12.27 -3.67
CA GLN A 137 -2.94 -11.04 -4.47
C GLN A 137 -3.32 -11.33 -5.93
N ILE A 138 -2.79 -12.43 -6.49
CA ILE A 138 -3.12 -12.87 -7.85
C ILE A 138 -4.59 -13.31 -7.92
N GLU A 139 -5.04 -14.14 -6.98
CA GLU A 139 -6.43 -14.62 -6.86
C GLU A 139 -7.42 -13.46 -6.72
N ALA A 140 -7.15 -12.51 -5.81
CA ALA A 140 -7.98 -11.32 -5.64
C ALA A 140 -8.10 -10.52 -6.94
N ARG A 141 -7.02 -10.39 -7.70
CA ARG A 141 -7.05 -9.71 -9.01
C ARG A 141 -7.81 -10.50 -10.07
N ILE A 142 -7.74 -11.84 -10.06
CA ILE A 142 -8.56 -12.68 -10.97
C ILE A 142 -10.03 -12.40 -10.72
N LEU A 143 -10.48 -12.48 -9.46
CA LEU A 143 -11.87 -12.19 -9.09
C LEU A 143 -12.28 -10.77 -9.49
N TRP A 144 -11.41 -9.78 -9.25
CA TRP A 144 -11.65 -8.40 -9.65
C TRP A 144 -11.82 -8.22 -11.16
N GLN A 145 -10.99 -8.87 -11.98
CA GLN A 145 -11.11 -8.80 -13.44
C GLN A 145 -12.43 -9.43 -13.93
N LEU A 146 -12.88 -10.52 -13.29
CA LEU A 146 -14.17 -11.15 -13.61
C LEU A 146 -15.34 -10.20 -13.29
N LEU A 147 -15.31 -9.53 -12.13
CA LEU A 147 -16.32 -8.53 -11.73
C LEU A 147 -16.36 -7.31 -12.65
N LYS A 148 -15.23 -6.91 -13.24
CA LYS A 148 -15.20 -5.82 -14.24
C LYS A 148 -15.87 -6.22 -15.55
N LYS A 149 -15.56 -7.43 -16.04
CA LYS A 149 -16.13 -7.95 -17.30
C LYS A 149 -17.65 -8.08 -17.24
N SER A 150 -18.21 -8.49 -16.09
CA SER A 150 -19.66 -8.59 -15.91
C SER A 150 -20.39 -7.24 -15.90
N ARG A 151 -19.69 -6.15 -15.58
CA ARG A 151 -20.23 -4.79 -15.60
C ARG A 151 -20.17 -4.12 -16.96
N THR A 152 -19.21 -4.48 -17.81
CA THR A 152 -19.06 -3.94 -19.17
C THR A 152 -19.86 -4.72 -20.22
N GLY A 153 -20.48 -5.84 -19.85
CA GLY A 153 -21.36 -6.63 -20.71
C GLY A 153 -22.85 -6.37 -20.49
N ARG A 154 -23.22 -5.23 -19.88
CA ARG A 154 -24.58 -4.68 -19.85
C ARG A 154 -24.64 -3.42 -20.70
#